data_AF-A0A820MA64-F1
#
_entry.id   AF-A0A820MA64-F1
#
_cell.length_a   1.000
_cell.length_b   1.000
_cell.length_c   1.000
_cell.angle_alpha   90.00
_cell.angle_beta   90.00
_cell.angle_gamma   90.00
#
_symmetry.space_group_name_H-M   'P 1'
#
loop_
_entity.id
_entity.type
_entity.pdbx_description
1 polymer ?
#
loop_
_entity_poly.entity_id
_entity_poly.type
_entity_poly.pdbx_seq_one_letter_code
_entity_poly.pdbx_strand_id
1 'polypeptide(L)' 'MTTFISSDVHFLHAAIENRKGSLHTHVHHDSTIQPFLLPYEHSHPRLFHRQWFRAALIRAGQYCSSFEDFEDERLYIE' A
#
# COMPACT_ATOMS: atom_id res chain seq x y z
N MET A 1 22.37 -26.84 2.84
CA MET A 1 22.25 -25.37 2.81
C MET A 1 21.04 -25.02 1.98
N THR A 2 19.92 -24.72 2.62
CA THR A 2 18.70 -24.24 1.95
C THR A 2 18.85 -22.75 1.71
N THR A 3 19.16 -22.35 0.47
CA THR A 3 19.10 -20.97 0.03
C THR A 3 17.64 -20.53 0.01
N PHE A 4 17.21 -19.81 1.04
CA PHE A 4 15.93 -19.10 1.03
C PHE A 4 16.09 -17.92 0.05
N ILE A 5 15.60 -18.10 -1.17
CA ILE A 5 15.33 -16.97 -2.06
C ILE A 5 14.19 -16.22 -1.37
N SER A 6 14.48 -15.02 -0.87
CA SER A 6 13.47 -14.13 -0.31
C SER A 6 12.32 -14.02 -1.33
N SER A 7 11.13 -14.44 -0.93
CA SER A 7 9.93 -14.48 -1.78
C SER A 7 9.42 -13.09 -2.12
N ASP A 8 9.87 -12.08 -1.37
CA ASP A 8 9.25 -10.77 -1.29
C ASP A 8 10.29 -9.66 -1.47
N VAL A 9 10.05 -8.79 -2.45
CA VAL A 9 10.89 -7.62 -2.74
C VAL A 9 10.05 -6.36 -2.60
N HIS A 10 10.59 -5.37 -1.90
CA HIS A 10 9.96 -4.07 -1.77
C HIS A 10 10.62 -3.07 -2.71
N PHE A 11 9.80 -2.40 -3.53
CA PHE A 11 10.24 -1.30 -4.38
C PHE A 11 9.28 -0.11 -4.20
N LEU A 12 9.80 1.00 -3.67
CA LEU A 12 9.01 2.17 -3.28
C LEU A 12 7.87 1.79 -2.31
N HIS A 13 6.64 1.75 -2.80
CA HIS A 13 5.43 1.46 -2.07
C HIS A 13 4.74 0.18 -2.57
N ALA A 14 5.43 -0.63 -3.36
CA ALA A 14 4.94 -1.91 -3.84
C ALA A 14 5.74 -3.05 -3.20
N ALA A 15 5.03 -4.06 -2.72
CA ALA A 15 5.58 -5.34 -2.32
C ALA A 15 5.29 -6.35 -3.44
N ILE A 16 6.33 -7.06 -3.87
CA ILE A 16 6.29 -8.02 -4.97
C ILE A 16 6.56 -9.39 -4.37
N GLU A 17 5.57 -10.27 -4.42
CA GLU A 17 5.64 -11.63 -3.90
C GLU A 17 5.63 -12.66 -5.04
N ASN A 18 6.48 -13.67 -4.98
CA ASN A 18 6.40 -14.82 -5.88
C ASN A 18 5.49 -15.91 -5.31
N ARG A 19 4.22 -15.93 -5.73
CA ARG A 19 3.26 -16.96 -5.35
C ARG A 19 3.27 -18.08 -6.40
N LYS A 20 3.99 -19.17 -6.12
CA LYS A 20 4.03 -20.40 -6.94
C LYS A 20 4.43 -20.18 -8.41
N GLY A 21 5.36 -19.27 -8.68
CA GLY A 21 5.85 -18.97 -10.03
C GLY A 21 5.11 -17.83 -10.73
N SER A 22 4.11 -17.23 -10.08
CA SER A 22 3.45 -16.01 -10.55
C SER A 22 3.78 -14.84 -9.63
N LEU A 23 4.24 -13.74 -10.22
CA LEU A 23 4.51 -12.50 -9.49
C LEU A 23 3.18 -11.83 -9.14
N HIS A 24 2.98 -11.58 -7.86
CA HIS A 24 1.87 -10.81 -7.32
C HIS A 24 2.40 -9.55 -6.70
N THR A 25 1.64 -8.47 -6.82
CA THR A 25 2.01 -7.17 -6.29
C THR A 25 0.89 -6.64 -5.42
N HIS A 26 1.26 -6.01 -4.32
CA HIS A 26 0.34 -5.35 -3.40
C HIS A 26 1.01 -4.10 -2.80
N VAL A 27 0.25 -3.28 -2.08
CA VAL A 27 0.79 -2.06 -1.48
C VAL A 27 1.67 -2.41 -0.28
N HIS A 28 2.91 -1.93 -0.29
CA HIS A 28 3.81 -2.06 0.84
C HIS A 28 3.54 -0.97 1.89
N HIS A 29 3.26 -1.40 3.11
CA HIS A 29 3.00 -0.54 4.26
C HIS A 29 4.24 -0.41 5.12
N ASP A 30 4.84 0.79 5.14
CA ASP A 30 5.88 1.11 6.08
C ASP A 30 5.26 1.71 7.35
N SER A 31 5.22 0.91 8.42
CA SER A 31 4.70 1.33 9.73
C SER A 31 5.51 2.44 10.40
N THR A 32 6.72 2.73 9.92
CA THR A 32 7.56 3.82 10.43
C THR A 32 7.23 5.17 9.79
N ILE A 33 6.55 5.17 8.64
CA ILE A 33 6.11 6.39 7.97
C ILE A 33 4.83 6.85 8.62
N GLN A 34 4.84 8.06 9.18
CA GLN A 34 3.64 8.68 9.70
C GLN A 34 2.68 8.97 8.52
N PRO A 35 1.49 8.36 8.47
CA PRO A 35 0.58 8.52 7.34
C PRO A 35 -0.04 9.93 7.27
N PHE A 36 -0.05 10.65 8.40
CA PHE A 36 -0.62 11.99 8.51
C PHE A 36 0.29 12.90 9.33
N LEU A 37 0.57 14.11 8.82
CA LEU A 37 0.92 15.21 9.71
C LEU A 37 -0.34 15.54 10.53
N LEU A 38 -0.26 15.48 11.86
CA LEU A 38 -1.38 15.81 12.74
C LEU A 38 -1.91 17.22 12.41
N PRO A 39 -3.20 17.37 12.06
CA PRO A 39 -3.67 18.52 11.31
C PRO A 39 -4.03 19.73 12.18
N TYR A 40 -3.41 19.87 13.36
CA TYR A 40 -3.66 21.06 14.20
C TYR A 40 -3.09 22.35 13.58
N GLU A 41 -2.24 22.26 12.54
CA GLU A 41 -1.68 23.42 11.85
C GLU A 41 -2.20 23.67 10.42
N HIS A 42 -3.11 22.84 9.88
CA HIS A 42 -3.60 23.00 8.51
C HIS A 42 -5.05 23.48 8.44
N SER A 43 -5.29 24.51 7.64
CA SER A 43 -6.55 25.25 7.54
C SER A 43 -7.75 24.40 7.07
N HIS A 44 -7.54 23.23 6.44
CA HIS A 44 -8.61 22.40 5.87
C HIS A 44 -8.40 20.87 6.03
N PRO A 45 -8.40 20.32 7.25
CA PRO A 45 -8.13 18.90 7.53
C PRO A 45 -8.99 17.93 6.71
N ARG A 46 -10.27 18.25 6.50
CA ARG A 46 -11.21 17.41 5.75
C ARG A 46 -10.84 17.27 4.27
N LEU A 47 -10.31 18.33 3.65
CA LEU A 47 -9.90 18.29 2.24
C LEU A 47 -8.67 17.40 2.07
N PHE A 48 -7.69 17.54 2.97
CA PHE A 48 -6.49 16.69 2.97
C PHE A 48 -6.82 15.22 3.20
N HIS A 49 -7.69 14.91 4.16
CA HIS A 49 -8.16 13.55 4.38
C HIS A 49 -8.77 12.94 3.13
N ARG A 50 -9.68 13.67 2.45
CA ARG A 50 -10.33 13.20 1.23
C ARG A 50 -9.35 13.01 0.06
N GLN A 51 -8.36 13.89 -0.07
CA GLN A 51 -7.32 13.76 -1.10
C GLN A 51 -6.39 12.58 -0.82
N TRP A 52 -5.97 12.40 0.43
CA TRP A 52 -5.19 11.25 0.87
C TRP A 52 -5.91 9.93 0.57
N PHE A 53 -7.17 9.81 1.00
CA PHE A 53 -7.97 8.61 0.77
C PHE A 53 -8.08 8.25 -0.71
N ARG A 54 -8.34 9.26 -1.56
CA ARG A 54 -8.39 9.06 -3.02
C ARG A 54 -7.04 8.64 -3.59
N ALA A 55 -5.94 9.26 -3.15
CA ALA A 55 -4.60 8.92 -3.61
C ALA A 55 -4.21 7.50 -3.20
N ALA A 56 -4.58 7.07 -1.98
CA ALA A 56 -4.35 5.73 -1.48
C ALA A 56 -5.11 4.68 -2.32
N LEU A 57 -6.40 4.92 -2.63
CA LEU A 57 -7.17 4.03 -3.49
C LEU A 57 -6.64 3.94 -4.93
N ILE A 58 -6.20 5.07 -5.52
CA ILE A 58 -5.59 5.05 -6.86
C ILE A 58 -4.30 4.21 -6.84
N ARG A 59 -3.50 4.35 -5.78
CA ARG A 59 -2.27 3.57 -5.60
C ARG A 59 -2.57 2.08 -5.45
N ALA A 60 -3.56 1.72 -4.63
CA ALA A 60 -4.05 0.36 -4.49
C ALA A 60 -4.41 -0.24 -5.86
N GLY A 61 -5.19 0.49 -6.67
CA GLY A 61 -5.57 0.03 -8.01
C GLY A 61 -4.40 -0.08 -9.00
N GLN A 62 -3.29 0.62 -8.77
CA GLN A 62 -2.09 0.52 -9.61
C GLN A 62 -1.15 -0.61 -9.19
N TYR A 63 -1.12 -0.96 -7.91
CA TYR A 63 -0.16 -1.92 -7.36
C TYR A 63 -0.77 -3.30 -7.12
N CYS A 64 -2.06 -3.42 -6.83
CA CYS A 64 -2.67 -4.72 -6.60
C CYS A 64 -2.81 -5.49 -7.91
N SER A 65 -2.21 -6.68 -7.97
CA SER A 65 -2.29 -7.56 -9.14
C SER A 65 -3.61 -8.30 -9.24
N SER A 66 -4.33 -8.45 -8.12
CA SER A 66 -5.63 -9.10 -8.05
C SER A 66 -6.68 -8.14 -7.45
N PHE A 67 -7.95 -8.42 -7.75
CA PHE A 67 -9.05 -7.67 -7.16
C PHE A 67 -9.19 -7.94 -5.65
N GLU A 68 -8.84 -9.15 -5.20
CA GLU A 68 -8.84 -9.52 -3.78
C GLU A 68 -7.80 -8.69 -3.02
N ASP A 69 -6.57 -8.60 -3.52
CA ASP A 69 -5.53 -7.76 -2.90
C ASP A 69 -5.94 -6.26 -2.91
N PHE A 70 -6.75 -5.82 -3.88
CA PHE A 70 -7.30 -4.46 -3.90
C PHE A 70 -8.39 -4.24 -2.84
N GLU A 71 -9.31 -5.18 -2.66
CA GLU A 71 -10.37 -5.06 -1.64
C GLU A 71 -9.79 -5.12 -0.22
N ASP A 72 -8.78 -5.97 0.01
CA ASP A 72 -8.06 -6.00 1.29
C ASP A 72 -7.39 -4.65 1.59
N GLU A 73 -6.77 -4.05 0.57
CA GLU A 73 -6.18 -2.72 0.66
C GLU A 73 -7.23 -1.62 0.92
N ARG A 74 -8.38 -1.71 0.24
CA ARG A 74 -9.51 -0.79 0.41
C ARG A 74 -10.02 -0.82 1.85
N LEU A 75 -10.15 -2.01 2.43
CA LEU A 75 -10.57 -2.22 3.82
C LEU A 75 -9.53 -1.73 4.83
N TYR A 76 -8.24 -1.78 4.50
CA TYR A 76 -7.18 -1.23 5.33
C TYR A 76 -7.19 0.31 5.37
N ILE A 77 -7.56 0.96 4.25
CA ILE A 77 -7.58 2.42 4.10
C ILE A 77 -8.81 3.07 4.76
N GLU A 78 -9.94 2.35 4.85
CA GLU A 78 -11.20 2.81 5.48
C GLU A 78 -11.16 2.90 7.01
#